data_AF-A0A966BT86-F1
#
_entry.id   AF-A0A966BT86-F1
#
_cell.length_a   1.000
_cell.length_b   1.000
_cell.length_c   1.000
_cell.angle_alpha   90.00
_cell.angle_beta   90.00
_cell.angle_gamma   90.00
#
_symmetry.space_group_name_H-M   'P 1'
#
loop_
_entity.id
_entity.type
_entity.pdbx_description
1 polymer ?
#
loop_
_entity_poly.entity_id
_entity_poly.type
_entity_poly.pdbx_seq_one_letter_code
_entity_poly.pdbx_strand_id
1 'polypeptide(L)'
;NVNVPDLPWAEIRGFETTRLGHRHRSEDVIPLDDPRGRRFFWVGAPGGEQDNGPGTDFNAIRRGFVSVTPIHVDLTRYQALEQVGQWVQKIGTAVDAA
;
A
#
# COMPACT_ATOMS: atom_id res chain seq x y z
N ASN A 1 -0.54 11.00 -6.19
CA ASN A 1 -1.74 10.15 -6.37
C ASN A 1 -2.97 10.98 -6.06
N VAL A 2 -4.03 10.93 -6.87
CA VAL A 2 -5.27 11.69 -6.65
C VAL A 2 -6.47 10.76 -6.79
N ASN A 3 -7.36 10.75 -5.81
CA ASN A 3 -8.64 10.04 -5.86
C ASN A 3 -9.78 11.06 -5.71
N VAL A 4 -10.81 10.93 -6.55
CA VAL A 4 -11.99 11.81 -6.55
C VAL A 4 -13.22 10.96 -6.19
N PRO A 5 -14.06 11.38 -5.23
CA PRO A 5 -15.30 10.66 -4.92
C PRO A 5 -16.29 10.78 -6.09
N ASP A 6 -17.04 9.71 -6.35
CA ASP A 6 -18.07 9.67 -7.39
C ASP A 6 -19.34 10.43 -6.93
N LEU A 7 -19.23 11.77 -6.90
CA LEU A 7 -20.27 12.69 -6.46
C LEU A 7 -20.36 13.89 -7.43
N PRO A 8 -21.54 14.51 -7.58
CA PRO A 8 -21.65 15.80 -8.26
C PRO A 8 -20.70 16.84 -7.65
N TRP A 9 -20.15 17.73 -8.48
CA TRP A 9 -19.18 18.74 -8.02
C TRP A 9 -19.68 19.58 -6.83
N ALA A 10 -20.97 19.92 -6.82
CA ALA A 10 -21.60 20.69 -5.75
C ALA A 10 -21.65 19.97 -4.39
N GLU A 11 -21.50 18.63 -4.38
CA GLU A 11 -21.52 17.80 -3.18
C GLU A 11 -20.10 17.44 -2.68
N ILE A 12 -19.06 17.74 -3.46
CA ILE A 12 -17.67 17.56 -3.05
C ILE A 12 -17.34 18.58 -1.96
N ARG A 13 -16.92 18.08 -0.80
CA ARG A 13 -16.73 18.90 0.41
C ARG A 13 -15.41 19.67 0.45
N GLY A 14 -14.51 19.38 -0.48
CA GLY A 14 -13.20 20.02 -0.60
C GLY A 14 -12.08 19.03 -0.87
N PHE A 15 -10.86 19.42 -0.49
CA PHE A 15 -9.62 18.66 -0.70
C PHE A 15 -8.96 18.33 0.64
N GLU A 16 -8.36 17.16 0.75
CA GLU A 16 -7.60 16.74 1.93
C GLU A 16 -6.27 16.09 1.49
N THR A 17 -5.16 16.54 2.09
CA THR A 17 -3.87 15.84 1.94
C THR A 17 -3.89 14.60 2.82
N THR A 18 -3.56 13.46 2.24
CA THR A 18 -3.71 12.16 2.89
C THR A 18 -2.42 11.35 2.86
N ARG A 19 -2.32 10.37 3.76
CA ARG A 19 -1.37 9.25 3.67
C ARG A 19 -2.07 8.03 3.06
N LEU A 20 -1.30 7.07 2.55
CA LEU A 20 -1.85 5.79 2.10
C LEU A 20 -2.47 5.04 3.29
N GLY A 21 -3.71 4.58 3.13
CA GLY A 21 -4.28 3.56 3.99
C GLY A 21 -3.73 2.17 3.68
N HIS A 22 -4.15 1.16 4.45
CA HIS A 22 -3.76 -0.23 4.24
C HIS A 22 -4.96 -1.17 4.31
N ARG A 23 -4.95 -2.19 3.45
CA ARG A 23 -5.88 -3.32 3.50
C ARG A 23 -5.17 -4.53 4.06
N HIS A 24 -5.91 -5.43 4.70
CA HIS A 24 -5.39 -6.74 5.05
C HIS A 24 -4.84 -7.45 3.81
N ARG A 25 -3.99 -8.46 4.03
CA ARG A 25 -3.53 -9.35 2.94
C ARG A 25 -4.73 -9.83 2.13
N SER A 26 -4.54 -9.95 0.82
CA SER A 26 -5.56 -10.51 -0.06
C SER A 26 -6.03 -11.87 0.44
N GLU A 27 -7.29 -12.16 0.20
CA GLU A 27 -7.86 -13.49 0.39
C GLU A 27 -7.10 -14.54 -0.44
N ASP A 28 -7.33 -15.81 -0.11
CA ASP A 28 -6.68 -16.93 -0.78
C ASP A 28 -6.95 -16.95 -2.30
N VAL A 29 -6.03 -17.57 -3.02
CA VAL A 29 -6.16 -17.83 -4.46
C VAL A 29 -7.40 -18.68 -4.75
N ILE A 30 -8.11 -18.34 -5.82
CA ILE A 30 -9.32 -19.03 -6.27
C ILE A 30 -8.97 -19.96 -7.45
N PRO A 31 -8.95 -21.29 -7.26
CA PRO A 31 -8.74 -22.24 -8.35
C PRO A 31 -10.03 -22.43 -9.17
N LEU A 32 -9.93 -22.39 -10.50
CA LEU A 32 -11.02 -22.70 -11.42
C LEU A 32 -10.52 -23.58 -12.56
N ASP A 33 -11.45 -24.26 -13.22
CA ASP A 33 -11.18 -25.04 -14.42
C ASP A 33 -11.80 -24.34 -15.64
N ASP A 34 -11.03 -24.26 -16.73
CA ASP A 34 -11.52 -23.72 -18.00
C ASP A 34 -12.45 -24.73 -18.71
N PRO A 35 -13.17 -24.34 -19.77
CA PRO A 35 -14.04 -25.27 -20.52
C PRO A 35 -13.32 -26.45 -21.18
N ARG A 36 -11.98 -26.45 -21.22
CA ARG A 36 -11.13 -27.54 -21.72
C ARG A 36 -10.54 -28.38 -20.57
N GLY A 37 -10.97 -28.15 -19.32
CA GLY A 37 -10.54 -28.87 -18.14
C GLY A 37 -9.15 -28.47 -17.61
N ARG A 38 -8.60 -27.33 -18.05
CA ARG A 38 -7.31 -26.85 -17.54
C ARG A 38 -7.51 -25.96 -16.33
N ARG A 39 -6.73 -26.21 -15.27
CA ARG A 39 -6.76 -25.40 -14.07
C ARG A 39 -6.09 -24.05 -14.26
N PHE A 40 -6.73 -23.00 -13.77
CA PHE A 40 -6.18 -21.66 -13.63
C PHE A 40 -6.55 -21.07 -12.27
N PHE A 41 -5.90 -19.97 -11.91
CA PHE A 41 -5.95 -19.43 -10.57
C PHE A 41 -6.16 -17.92 -10.63
N TRP A 42 -7.18 -17.41 -9.94
CA TRP A 42 -7.31 -15.97 -9.69
C TRP A 42 -6.68 -15.59 -8.37
N VAL A 43 -6.10 -14.40 -8.32
CA VAL A 43 -5.75 -13.74 -7.05
C VAL A 43 -7.05 -13.46 -6.30
N GLY A 44 -7.11 -13.81 -5.02
CA GLY A 44 -8.26 -13.55 -4.17
C GLY A 44 -8.55 -12.06 -4.02
N ALA A 45 -9.76 -11.73 -3.58
CA ALA A 45 -10.15 -10.35 -3.37
C ALA A 45 -9.18 -9.64 -2.40
N PRO A 46 -8.95 -8.32 -2.53
CA PRO A 46 -8.24 -7.57 -1.51
C PRO A 46 -8.92 -7.77 -0.15
N GLY A 47 -8.13 -8.01 0.90
CA GLY A 47 -8.67 -8.16 2.25
C GLY A 47 -9.40 -6.89 2.71
N GLY A 48 -10.13 -7.00 3.82
CA GLY A 48 -10.82 -5.88 4.44
C GLY A 48 -9.88 -4.70 4.73
N GLU A 49 -10.42 -3.49 4.80
CA GLU A 49 -9.62 -2.31 5.15
C GLU A 49 -9.14 -2.39 6.61
N GLN A 50 -7.81 -2.36 6.82
CA GLN A 50 -7.18 -2.50 8.13
C GLN A 50 -6.82 -1.13 8.73
N ASP A 51 -6.28 -0.23 7.91
CA ASP A 51 -5.97 1.15 8.28
C ASP A 51 -6.68 2.11 7.32
N ASN A 52 -7.86 2.55 7.76
CA ASN A 52 -8.75 3.47 7.05
C ASN A 52 -9.26 4.60 7.98
N GLY A 53 -8.49 4.88 9.04
CA GLY A 53 -8.81 5.92 10.01
C GLY A 53 -8.55 7.33 9.49
N PRO A 54 -8.74 8.35 10.34
CA PRO A 54 -8.45 9.74 10.00
C PRO A 54 -7.07 9.94 9.36
N GLY A 55 -7.01 10.77 8.31
CA GLY A 55 -5.79 11.07 7.55
C GLY A 55 -5.47 10.10 6.41
N THR A 56 -6.17 8.96 6.31
CA THR A 56 -6.04 8.04 5.17
C THR A 56 -6.83 8.50 3.95
N ASP A 57 -6.37 8.11 2.78
CA ASP A 57 -7.09 8.28 1.50
C ASP A 57 -8.49 7.62 1.51
N PHE A 58 -8.63 6.41 2.07
CA PHE A 58 -9.94 5.76 2.24
C PHE A 58 -10.92 6.60 3.06
N ASN A 59 -10.46 7.18 4.17
CA ASN A 59 -11.30 7.99 5.05
C ASN A 59 -11.79 9.28 4.37
N ALA A 60 -10.90 9.96 3.65
CA ALA A 60 -11.21 11.20 2.93
C ALA A 60 -12.27 10.97 1.84
N ILE A 61 -12.10 9.93 1.02
CA ILE A 61 -13.07 9.58 -0.04
C ILE A 61 -14.45 9.26 0.56
N ARG A 62 -14.52 8.43 1.60
CA ARG A 62 -15.78 8.10 2.29
C ARG A 62 -16.50 9.30 2.88
N ARG A 63 -15.74 10.33 3.26
CA ARG A 63 -16.28 11.59 3.79
C ARG A 63 -16.67 12.57 2.70
N GLY A 64 -16.42 12.30 1.42
CA GLY A 64 -16.76 13.18 0.30
C GLY A 64 -15.70 14.25 -0.04
N PHE A 65 -14.43 14.01 0.32
CA PHE A 65 -13.30 14.88 -0.03
C PHE A 65 -12.49 14.29 -1.18
N VAL A 66 -11.90 15.14 -2.02
CA VAL A 66 -10.83 14.75 -2.95
C VAL A 66 -9.57 14.46 -2.14
N SER A 67 -8.99 13.28 -2.30
CA SER A 67 -7.76 12.86 -1.62
C SER A 67 -6.55 13.09 -2.50
N VAL A 68 -5.53 13.76 -1.95
CA VAL A 68 -4.23 13.96 -2.61
C VAL A 68 -3.13 13.37 -1.73
N THR A 69 -2.48 12.32 -2.22
CA THR A 69 -1.37 11.64 -1.52
C THR A 69 -0.07 11.85 -2.29
N PRO A 70 0.91 12.58 -1.73
CA PRO A 70 2.26 12.63 -2.29
C PRO A 70 2.92 11.26 -2.12
N ILE A 71 3.61 10.81 -3.17
CA ILE A 71 4.29 9.52 -3.20
C ILE A 71 5.75 9.71 -3.60
N HIS A 72 6.61 8.83 -3.12
CA HIS A 72 8.01 8.80 -3.51
C HIS A 72 8.16 8.02 -4.83
N VAL A 73 9.09 8.47 -5.67
CA VAL A 73 9.50 7.76 -6.89
C VAL A 73 10.81 7.00 -6.68
N ASP A 74 11.68 7.53 -5.82
CA ASP A 74 12.87 6.85 -5.34
C ASP A 74 12.51 6.05 -4.08
N LEU A 75 12.70 4.73 -4.15
CA LEU A 75 12.40 3.80 -3.06
C LEU A 75 13.56 3.65 -2.06
N THR A 76 14.67 4.38 -2.26
CA THR A 76 15.79 4.40 -1.32
C THR A 76 15.34 4.97 0.02
N ARG A 77 15.39 4.14 1.08
CA ARG A 77 15.10 4.58 2.45
C ARG A 77 16.34 5.24 3.07
N TYR A 78 16.62 6.48 2.69
CA TYR A 78 17.82 7.24 3.11
C TYR A 78 18.05 7.26 4.63
N GLN A 79 16.98 7.40 5.42
CA GLN A 79 17.03 7.40 6.89
C GLN A 79 17.55 6.08 7.50
N ALA A 80 17.54 4.98 6.73
CA ALA A 80 18.03 3.68 7.19
C ALA A 80 19.49 3.40 6.80
N LEU A 81 20.12 4.24 5.97
CA LEU A 81 21.46 3.97 5.42
C LEU A 81 22.52 3.82 6.51
N GLU A 82 22.52 4.70 7.51
CA GLU A 82 23.49 4.65 8.60
C GLU A 82 23.31 3.37 9.44
N GLN A 83 22.08 3.06 9.86
CA GLN A 83 21.77 1.89 10.67
C GLN A 83 22.15 0.58 9.96
N VAL A 84 21.79 0.46 8.67
CA VAL A 84 22.13 -0.73 7.86
C VAL A 84 23.63 -0.80 7.62
N GLY A 85 24.30 0.32 7.34
CA GLY A 85 25.74 0.38 7.15
C GLY A 85 26.52 -0.12 8.37
N GLN A 86 26.12 0.32 9.58
CA GLN A 86 26.71 -0.16 10.84
C GLN A 86 26.49 -1.67 11.03
N TRP A 87 25.32 -2.19 10.67
CA TRP A 87 25.04 -3.63 10.75
C TRP A 87 25.92 -4.44 9.78
N VAL A 88 26.11 -3.97 8.54
CA VAL A 88 26.98 -4.63 7.54
C VAL A 88 28.44 -4.68 8.02
N GLN A 89 28.96 -3.60 8.60
CA GLN A 89 30.32 -3.58 9.13
C GLN A 89 30.55 -4.65 10.21
N LYS A 90 29.57 -4.84 11.10
CA LYS A 90 29.63 -5.87 12.16
C LYS A 90 29.63 -7.29 11.60
N ILE A 91 28.95 -7.54 10.48
CA ILE A 91 29.00 -8.85 9.80
C ILE A 91 30.39 -9.10 9.23
N GLY A 92 30.98 -8.10 8.55
CA GLY A 92 32.31 -8.22 7.94
C GLY A 92 33.40 -8.57 8.95
N THR A 93 33.35 -7.97 10.15
CA THR A 93 34.32 -8.26 11.22
C THR A 93 34.18 -9.65 11.86
N ALA A 94 33.05 -10.33 11.69
CA ALA A 94 32.83 -11.67 12.24
C ALA A 94 33.36 -12.79 11.32
N VAL A 95 33.58 -12.49 10.03
CA VAL A 95 34.07 -13.46 9.04
C VAL A 95 35.60 -13.55 9.05
N ASP A 96 36.31 -12.46 9.39
CA ASP A 96 37.78 -12.40 9.43
C ASP A 96 38.38 -12.89 10.77
N ALA A 97 37.55 -13.30 11.73
CA ALA A 97 37.95 -13.75 13.06
C ALA A 97 37.91 -15.29 13.27
N ALA A 98 37.73 -16.07 12.20
CA ALA A 98 37.73 -17.54 12.18
C ALA A 98 38.84 -18.07 11.26
#